data_AF-A0A956CG57-F1
#
_entry.id   AF-A0A956CG57-F1
#
_cell.length_a   1.000
_cell.length_b   1.000
_cell.length_c   1.000
_cell.angle_alpha   90.00
_cell.angle_beta   90.00
_cell.angle_gamma   90.00
#
_symmetry.space_group_name_H-M   'P 1'
#
loop_
_entity.id
_entity.type
_entity.pdbx_description
1 polymer ?
#
loop_
_entity_poly.entity_id
_entity_poly.type
_entity_poly.pdbx_seq_one_letter_code
_entity_poly.pdbx_strand_id
1 'polypeptide(L)'
;MTRTVIVLFSLLVVTSGCDGLRKKLFEKKASEAAGSEVTVDEKGRVNLKATDDAGSQTQVQFGEGTTLPADFPKSVPIYPGAKVIAVVSMGSRKDAYMVTIDTKAKPSEVIDFYKKAKGFKIESDLALGKTHMLSLTASDGLDVTISVTTADDGTADAQITTTR
;
A
#
# COMPACT_ATOMS: atom_id res chain seq x y z
N MET A 1 -18.11 1.48 19.64
CA MET A 1 -16.78 1.72 20.23
C MET A 1 -15.74 1.58 19.12
N THR A 2 -15.32 2.70 18.55
CA THR A 2 -14.29 2.77 17.51
C THR A 2 -12.94 2.47 18.14
N ARG A 3 -12.37 1.29 17.86
CA ARG A 3 -11.03 0.90 18.33
C ARG A 3 -9.99 1.60 17.45
N THR A 4 -9.56 2.77 17.87
CA THR A 4 -8.43 3.49 17.29
C THR A 4 -7.16 2.65 17.48
N VAL A 5 -6.61 2.14 16.38
CA VAL A 5 -5.36 1.36 16.38
C VAL A 5 -4.19 2.34 16.48
N ILE A 6 -3.62 2.48 17.68
CA ILE A 6 -2.40 3.25 17.93
C ILE A 6 -1.23 2.25 17.90
N VAL A 7 -0.45 2.27 16.82
CA VAL A 7 0.76 1.44 16.68
C VAL A 7 1.91 2.16 17.38
N LEU A 8 2.22 1.75 18.62
CA LEU A 8 3.34 2.28 19.40
C LEU A 8 4.65 1.61 18.94
N PHE A 9 5.46 2.37 18.19
CA PHE A 9 6.76 1.96 17.67
C PHE A 9 7.84 2.13 18.75
N SER A 10 7.98 1.17 19.66
CA SER A 10 9.07 1.18 20.65
C SER A 10 9.84 -0.14 20.67
N LEU A 11 10.96 -0.11 19.93
CA LEU A 11 12.27 -0.72 20.19
C LEU A 11 12.34 -2.05 20.95
N LEU A 12 12.84 -3.09 20.28
CA LEU A 12 13.60 -4.17 20.94
C LEU A 12 14.72 -4.65 20.02
N VAL A 13 15.94 -4.36 20.47
CA VAL A 13 17.24 -4.76 19.92
C VAL A 13 17.33 -6.28 19.79
N VAL A 14 17.73 -6.76 18.60
CA VAL A 14 17.91 -8.21 18.33
C VAL A 14 19.41 -8.52 18.22
N THR A 15 19.90 -9.29 19.19
CA THR A 15 21.20 -9.97 19.14
C THR A 15 21.16 -11.15 18.17
N SER A 16 22.22 -11.36 17.42
CA SER A 16 22.38 -12.40 16.40
C SER A 16 22.25 -13.81 16.99
N GLY A 17 21.38 -14.67 16.42
CA GLY A 17 21.40 -16.11 16.70
C GLY A 17 20.06 -16.84 16.52
N CYS A 18 20.00 -17.68 15.49
CA CYS A 18 18.93 -18.63 15.11
C CYS A 18 17.66 -18.00 14.50
N ASP A 19 17.69 -17.80 13.17
CA ASP A 19 16.73 -17.00 12.40
C ASP A 19 15.28 -17.51 12.42
N GLY A 20 15.05 -18.82 12.44
CA GLY A 20 13.68 -19.37 12.32
C GLY A 20 12.82 -19.24 13.60
N LEU A 21 13.42 -19.47 14.77
CA LEU A 21 12.68 -19.49 16.05
C LEU A 21 12.38 -18.07 16.55
N ARG A 22 13.33 -17.14 16.38
CA ARG A 22 13.16 -15.73 16.72
C ARG A 22 12.12 -15.05 15.86
N LYS A 23 12.09 -15.38 14.56
CA LYS A 23 11.07 -14.91 13.63
C LYS A 23 9.67 -15.30 14.11
N LYS A 24 9.44 -16.57 14.45
CA LYS A 24 8.15 -17.01 15.04
C LYS A 24 7.82 -16.35 16.36
N LEU A 25 8.80 -16.10 17.23
CA LEU A 25 8.58 -15.37 18.49
C LEU A 25 8.23 -13.90 18.24
N PHE A 26 8.88 -13.25 17.27
CA PHE A 26 8.58 -11.89 16.86
C PHE A 26 7.21 -11.79 16.23
N GLU A 27 6.88 -12.67 15.28
CA GLU A 27 5.55 -12.81 14.67
C GLU A 27 4.48 -12.98 15.74
N LYS A 28 4.68 -13.91 16.69
CA LYS A 28 3.73 -14.13 17.78
C LYS A 28 3.56 -12.89 18.66
N LYS A 29 4.65 -12.28 19.14
CA LYS A 29 4.57 -11.08 20.00
C LYS A 29 4.02 -9.86 19.28
N ALA A 30 4.39 -9.66 18.02
CA ALA A 30 3.85 -8.61 17.17
C ALA A 30 2.36 -8.85 16.91
N SER A 31 1.94 -10.11 16.74
CA SER A 31 0.53 -10.45 16.57
C SER A 31 -0.29 -10.23 17.83
N GLU A 32 0.25 -10.62 18.99
CA GLU A 32 -0.36 -10.38 20.31
C GLU A 32 -0.50 -8.87 20.59
N ALA A 33 0.51 -8.08 20.22
CA ALA A 33 0.49 -6.63 20.39
C ALA A 33 -0.41 -5.90 19.38
N ALA A 34 -0.42 -6.33 18.12
CA ALA A 34 -1.22 -5.74 17.05
C ALA A 34 -2.69 -6.21 17.07
N GLY A 35 -3.00 -7.29 17.78
CA GLY A 35 -4.32 -7.94 17.74
C GLY A 35 -4.67 -8.48 16.35
N SER A 36 -3.67 -8.85 15.55
CA SER A 36 -3.82 -9.31 14.15
C SER A 36 -2.66 -10.24 13.80
N GLU A 37 -2.83 -11.15 12.83
CA GLU A 37 -1.76 -12.08 12.45
C GLU A 37 -0.65 -11.33 11.69
N VAL A 38 0.55 -11.30 12.26
CA VAL A 38 1.75 -10.69 11.68
C VAL A 38 2.70 -11.80 11.26
N THR A 39 3.07 -11.82 9.98
CA THR A 39 4.07 -12.73 9.42
C THR A 39 5.17 -11.93 8.76
N VAL A 40 6.42 -12.32 8.99
CA VAL A 40 7.58 -11.73 8.32
C VAL A 40 8.04 -12.75 7.28
N ASP A 41 8.60 -12.35 6.15
CA ASP A 41 9.19 -13.30 5.20
C ASP A 41 10.72 -13.33 5.29
N GLU A 42 11.37 -14.16 4.47
CA GLU A 42 12.85 -14.29 4.48
C GLU A 42 13.57 -13.03 3.96
N LYS A 43 12.84 -12.13 3.30
CA LYS A 43 13.34 -10.85 2.79
C LYS A 43 13.05 -9.70 3.76
N GLY A 44 12.50 -9.99 4.95
CA GLY A 44 12.12 -8.99 5.94
C GLY A 44 10.83 -8.23 5.61
N ARG A 45 10.04 -8.69 4.62
CA ARG A 45 8.73 -8.09 4.31
C ARG A 45 7.73 -8.46 5.40
N VAL A 46 6.98 -7.47 5.86
CA VAL A 46 5.99 -7.64 6.93
C VAL A 46 4.61 -7.76 6.30
N ASN A 47 3.89 -8.81 6.65
CA ASN A 47 2.54 -9.09 6.21
C ASN A 47 1.64 -9.12 7.45
N LEU A 48 0.62 -8.28 7.48
CA LEU A 48 -0.39 -8.26 8.52
C LEU A 48 -1.71 -8.73 7.92
N LYS A 49 -2.41 -9.60 8.62
CA LYS A 49 -3.77 -10.04 8.30
C LYS A 49 -4.64 -9.79 9.51
N ALA A 50 -5.61 -8.90 9.35
CA ALA A 50 -6.65 -8.64 10.33
C ALA A 50 -7.96 -9.22 9.78
N THR A 51 -8.66 -10.00 10.60
CA THR A 51 -10.03 -10.44 10.30
C THR A 51 -10.96 -9.76 11.30
N ASP A 52 -11.97 -9.05 10.82
CA ASP A 52 -12.98 -8.45 11.69
C ASP A 52 -14.02 -9.48 12.17
N ASP A 53 -14.87 -9.10 13.13
CA ASP A 53 -15.92 -9.96 13.68
C ASP A 53 -16.96 -10.39 12.62
N ALA A 54 -17.01 -9.69 11.48
CA ALA A 54 -17.88 -10.00 10.34
C ALA A 54 -17.20 -10.93 9.31
N GLY A 55 -15.94 -11.33 9.54
CA GLY A 55 -15.17 -12.20 8.67
C GLY A 55 -14.44 -11.48 7.52
N SER A 56 -14.46 -10.15 7.46
CA SER A 56 -13.74 -9.38 6.44
C SER A 56 -12.24 -9.37 6.72
N GLN A 57 -11.43 -9.68 5.71
CA GLN A 57 -9.98 -9.79 5.84
C GLN A 57 -9.27 -8.56 5.29
N THR A 58 -8.70 -7.73 6.16
CA THR A 58 -7.77 -6.67 5.76
C THR A 58 -6.36 -7.25 5.72
N GLN A 59 -5.72 -7.17 4.56
CA GLN A 59 -4.32 -7.59 4.42
C GLN A 59 -3.45 -6.36 4.18
N VAL A 60 -2.36 -6.25 4.93
CA VAL A 60 -1.36 -5.22 4.73
C VAL A 60 -0.01 -5.87 4.47
N GLN A 61 0.69 -5.43 3.44
CA GLN A 61 2.03 -5.89 3.11
C GLN A 61 2.96 -4.68 3.04
N PHE A 62 4.13 -4.77 3.68
CA PHE A 62 5.13 -3.72 3.73
C PHE A 62 6.52 -4.27 3.40
N GLY A 63 7.32 -3.48 2.67
CA GLY A 63 8.71 -3.76 2.34
C GLY A 63 8.98 -3.64 0.84
N GLU A 64 10.22 -3.34 0.47
CA GLU A 64 10.63 -3.27 -0.94
C GLU A 64 10.35 -4.59 -1.67
N GLY A 65 9.79 -4.49 -2.88
CA GLY A 65 9.45 -5.67 -3.67
C GLY A 65 8.26 -6.43 -3.11
N THR A 66 7.35 -5.75 -2.42
CA THR A 66 6.01 -6.28 -2.15
C THR A 66 5.33 -6.59 -3.47
N THR A 67 4.61 -7.70 -3.53
CA THR A 67 3.90 -8.12 -4.75
C THR A 67 2.48 -7.59 -4.75
N LEU A 68 2.01 -7.12 -5.91
CA LEU A 68 0.59 -6.82 -6.07
C LEU A 68 -0.24 -8.10 -5.86
N PRO A 69 -1.36 -8.02 -5.11
CA PRO A 69 -2.34 -9.09 -5.02
C PRO A 69 -2.87 -9.48 -6.41
N ALA A 70 -3.15 -10.77 -6.62
CA ALA A 70 -3.60 -11.29 -7.91
C ALA A 70 -4.97 -10.74 -8.36
N ASP A 71 -5.74 -10.28 -7.39
CA ASP A 71 -7.06 -9.67 -7.50
C ASP A 71 -7.02 -8.13 -7.50
N PHE A 72 -5.84 -7.51 -7.50
CA PHE A 72 -5.73 -6.08 -7.75
C PHE A 72 -6.31 -5.74 -9.14
N PRO A 73 -7.09 -4.64 -9.28
CA PRO A 73 -7.73 -4.29 -10.54
C PRO A 73 -6.75 -4.12 -11.70
N LYS A 74 -6.83 -5.03 -12.68
CA LYS A 74 -5.94 -5.04 -13.86
C LYS A 74 -6.11 -3.84 -14.78
N SER A 75 -7.23 -3.12 -14.65
CA SER A 75 -7.46 -1.86 -15.37
C SER A 75 -6.52 -0.75 -14.89
N VAL A 76 -6.00 -0.84 -13.66
CA VAL A 76 -5.11 0.17 -13.06
C VAL A 76 -3.65 -0.25 -13.26
N PRO A 77 -2.91 0.39 -14.17
CA PRO A 77 -1.51 0.06 -14.37
C PRO A 77 -0.67 0.59 -13.21
N ILE A 78 0.41 -0.13 -12.87
CA ILE A 78 1.47 0.40 -12.01
C ILE A 78 2.47 1.15 -12.89
N TYR A 79 2.98 2.29 -12.39
CA TYR A 79 3.96 3.09 -13.11
C TYR A 79 5.19 2.23 -13.47
N PRO A 80 5.64 2.22 -14.75
CA PRO A 80 6.76 1.39 -15.18
C PRO A 80 8.05 1.66 -14.39
N GLY A 81 8.66 0.60 -13.87
CA GLY A 81 9.91 0.70 -13.10
C GLY A 81 9.77 1.19 -11.66
N ALA A 82 8.54 1.47 -11.21
CA ALA A 82 8.27 1.75 -9.80
C ALA A 82 8.40 0.49 -8.95
N LYS A 83 8.86 0.60 -7.70
CA LYS A 83 8.80 -0.51 -6.74
C LYS A 83 7.60 -0.34 -5.85
N VAL A 84 6.90 -1.43 -5.64
CA VAL A 84 5.80 -1.48 -4.68
C VAL A 84 6.39 -1.70 -3.29
N ILE A 85 6.16 -0.72 -2.41
CA ILE A 85 6.70 -0.70 -1.05
C ILE A 85 5.64 -1.01 0.00
N ALA A 86 4.36 -0.79 -0.33
CA ALA A 86 3.24 -1.18 0.51
C ALA A 86 1.99 -1.51 -0.29
N VAL A 87 1.20 -2.46 0.20
CA VAL A 87 -0.15 -2.77 -0.30
C VAL A 87 -1.07 -3.00 0.88
N VAL A 88 -2.23 -2.35 0.87
CA VAL A 88 -3.34 -2.58 1.78
C VAL A 88 -4.54 -3.05 0.94
N SER A 89 -5.10 -4.20 1.28
CA SER A 89 -6.43 -4.62 0.82
C SER A 89 -7.44 -4.26 1.90
N MET A 90 -8.42 -3.41 1.55
CA MET A 90 -9.45 -2.92 2.46
C MET A 90 -10.63 -3.89 2.42
N GLY A 91 -10.48 -5.04 3.08
CA GLY A 91 -11.29 -6.26 2.90
C GLY A 91 -12.81 -6.18 3.05
N SER A 92 -13.38 -5.07 3.49
CA SER A 92 -14.84 -4.88 3.53
C SER A 92 -15.43 -4.43 2.19
N ARG A 93 -14.60 -4.01 1.22
CA ARG A 93 -15.03 -3.59 -0.11
C ARG A 93 -14.22 -4.31 -1.19
N LYS A 94 -14.94 -4.91 -2.14
CA LYS A 94 -14.34 -5.49 -3.34
C LYS A 94 -13.59 -4.39 -4.10
N ASP A 95 -12.42 -4.72 -4.63
CA ASP A 95 -11.58 -3.81 -5.43
C ASP A 95 -11.09 -2.58 -4.65
N ALA A 96 -11.14 -2.61 -3.31
CA ALA A 96 -10.64 -1.55 -2.45
C ALA A 96 -9.19 -1.79 -2.04
N TYR A 97 -8.26 -1.10 -2.70
CA TYR A 97 -6.83 -1.23 -2.46
C TYR A 97 -6.20 0.12 -2.20
N MET A 98 -5.13 0.13 -1.41
CA MET A 98 -4.18 1.22 -1.34
C MET A 98 -2.78 0.65 -1.61
N VAL A 99 -2.16 1.08 -2.70
CA VAL A 99 -0.83 0.66 -3.13
C VAL A 99 0.09 1.85 -3.05
N THR A 100 1.19 1.72 -2.33
CA THR A 100 2.25 2.73 -2.31
C THR A 100 3.42 2.25 -3.15
N ILE A 101 3.85 3.11 -4.06
CA ILE A 101 4.97 2.88 -4.95
C ILE A 101 6.02 3.97 -4.80
N ASP A 102 7.28 3.57 -4.87
CA ASP A 102 8.42 4.47 -5.06
C ASP A 102 8.80 4.49 -6.54
N THR A 103 9.35 5.60 -7.03
CA THR A 103 9.98 5.64 -8.35
C THR A 103 11.03 6.73 -8.42
N LYS A 104 12.05 6.51 -9.25
CA LYS A 104 13.07 7.53 -9.55
C LYS A 104 12.59 8.59 -10.55
N ALA A 105 11.39 8.43 -11.09
CA ALA A 105 10.79 9.39 -12.02
C ALA A 105 10.38 10.70 -11.31
N LYS A 106 10.21 11.76 -12.09
CA LYS A 106 9.70 13.02 -11.56
C LYS A 106 8.18 12.92 -11.32
N PRO A 107 7.63 13.63 -10.33
CA PRO A 107 6.18 13.65 -10.04
C PRO A 107 5.31 13.94 -11.27
N SER A 108 5.73 14.88 -12.11
CA SER A 108 5.01 15.24 -13.33
C SER A 108 4.94 14.10 -14.34
N GLU A 109 5.97 13.27 -14.44
CA GLU A 109 6.01 12.13 -15.36
C GLU A 109 5.04 11.03 -14.91
N VAL A 110 4.93 10.82 -13.60
CA VAL A 110 3.98 9.88 -13.00
C VAL A 110 2.55 10.34 -13.23
N ILE A 111 2.25 11.61 -12.97
CA ILE A 111 0.91 12.17 -13.20
C ILE A 111 0.53 12.11 -14.69
N ASP A 112 1.45 12.49 -15.58
CA ASP A 112 1.23 12.44 -17.03
C ASP A 112 0.95 11.02 -17.53
N PHE A 113 1.63 10.03 -16.98
CA PHE A 113 1.40 8.62 -17.30
C PHE A 113 -0.06 8.23 -17.02
N TYR A 114 -0.59 8.57 -15.84
CA TYR A 114 -1.97 8.25 -15.48
C TYR A 114 -3.00 9.09 -16.25
N LYS A 115 -2.71 10.36 -16.55
CA LYS A 115 -3.58 11.20 -17.41
C LYS A 115 -3.71 10.65 -18.83
N LYS A 116 -2.63 10.05 -19.36
CA LYS A 116 -2.59 9.46 -20.71
C LYS A 116 -3.08 8.01 -20.74
N ALA A 117 -3.38 7.41 -19.58
CA ALA A 117 -3.87 6.04 -19.51
C ALA A 117 -5.25 5.94 -20.17
N LYS A 118 -5.41 4.95 -21.06
CA LYS A 118 -6.67 4.71 -21.76
C LYS A 118 -7.69 4.06 -20.81
N GLY A 119 -8.96 4.34 -21.05
CA GLY A 119 -10.06 3.73 -20.29
C GLY A 119 -10.36 4.43 -18.96
N PHE A 120 -9.79 5.61 -18.72
CA PHE A 120 -10.08 6.45 -17.57
C PHE A 120 -10.71 7.77 -17.98
N LYS A 121 -11.68 8.23 -17.19
CA LYS A 121 -12.19 9.60 -17.21
C LYS A 121 -11.54 10.36 -16.06
N ILE A 122 -10.98 11.53 -16.34
CA ILE A 122 -10.45 12.42 -15.30
C ILE A 122 -11.63 13.13 -14.64
N GLU A 123 -11.80 12.92 -13.34
CA GLU A 123 -12.82 13.58 -12.51
C GLU A 123 -12.24 14.83 -11.84
N SER A 124 -11.00 14.75 -11.34
CA SER A 124 -10.33 15.88 -10.71
C SER A 124 -8.82 15.82 -10.91
N ASP A 125 -8.19 16.99 -10.94
CA ASP A 125 -6.75 17.16 -11.16
C ASP A 125 -6.29 18.36 -10.33
N LEU A 126 -5.66 18.09 -9.19
CA LEU A 126 -5.39 19.09 -8.16
C LEU A 126 -3.93 19.04 -7.70
N ALA A 127 -3.22 20.15 -7.83
CA ALA A 127 -1.88 20.33 -7.27
C ALA A 127 -1.94 21.15 -5.98
N LEU A 128 -1.46 20.57 -4.88
CA LEU A 128 -1.40 21.16 -3.54
C LEU A 128 0.03 21.09 -3.00
N GLY A 129 0.80 22.16 -3.19
CA GLY A 129 2.18 22.23 -2.72
C GLY A 129 3.05 21.13 -3.34
N LYS A 130 3.58 20.22 -2.52
CA LYS A 130 4.41 19.07 -2.97
C LYS A 130 3.58 17.87 -3.46
N THR A 131 2.25 17.91 -3.31
CA THR A 131 1.37 16.79 -3.64
C THR A 131 0.50 17.11 -4.84
N HIS A 132 0.38 16.17 -5.76
CA HIS A 132 -0.51 16.21 -6.90
C HIS A 132 -1.51 15.05 -6.81
N MET A 133 -2.79 15.38 -6.65
CA MET A 133 -3.89 14.44 -6.61
C MET A 133 -4.60 14.40 -7.96
N LEU A 134 -4.84 13.20 -8.48
CA LEU A 134 -5.57 12.92 -9.70
C LEU A 134 -6.67 11.90 -9.38
N SER A 135 -7.93 12.29 -9.51
CA SER A 135 -9.07 11.39 -9.38
C SER A 135 -9.55 10.97 -10.77
N LEU A 136 -9.70 9.67 -10.96
CA LEU A 136 -10.08 9.03 -12.20
C LEU A 136 -11.25 8.06 -11.93
N THR A 137 -12.13 7.91 -12.89
CA THR A 137 -13.07 6.78 -12.93
C THR A 137 -12.75 5.92 -14.14
N ALA A 138 -12.46 4.64 -13.91
CA ALA A 138 -12.23 3.66 -14.95
C ALA A 138 -13.53 3.34 -15.70
N SER A 139 -13.40 2.86 -16.94
CA SER A 139 -14.56 2.55 -17.81
C SER A 139 -15.48 1.46 -17.25
N ASP A 140 -14.99 0.63 -16.33
CA ASP A 140 -15.75 -0.39 -15.62
C ASP A 140 -16.38 0.10 -14.29
N GLY A 141 -16.30 1.41 -14.04
CA GLY A 141 -16.88 2.08 -12.88
C GLY A 141 -16.01 2.06 -11.62
N LEU A 142 -14.75 1.63 -11.71
CA LEU A 142 -13.82 1.69 -10.58
C LEU A 142 -13.32 3.12 -10.36
N ASP A 143 -13.46 3.65 -9.15
CA ASP A 143 -12.85 4.91 -8.76
C ASP A 143 -11.38 4.71 -8.39
N VAL A 144 -10.52 5.56 -8.93
CA VAL A 144 -9.08 5.50 -8.76
C VAL A 144 -8.57 6.89 -8.39
N THR A 145 -7.92 6.99 -7.24
CA THR A 145 -7.22 8.21 -6.82
C THR A 145 -5.73 7.97 -6.82
N ILE A 146 -4.99 8.78 -7.56
CA ILE A 146 -3.53 8.80 -7.57
C ILE A 146 -3.08 10.05 -6.82
N SER A 147 -2.35 9.88 -5.72
CA SER A 147 -1.69 10.97 -5.02
C SER A 147 -0.19 10.81 -5.18
N VAL A 148 0.44 11.76 -5.84
CA VAL A 148 1.90 11.79 -6.05
C VAL A 148 2.50 12.88 -5.20
N THR A 149 3.40 12.53 -4.30
CA THR A 149 4.14 13.48 -3.47
C THR A 149 5.58 13.58 -3.98
N THR A 150 6.08 14.82 -4.02
CA THR A 150 7.46 15.11 -4.35
C THR A 150 8.33 14.85 -3.14
N ALA A 151 9.20 13.86 -3.23
CA ALA A 151 10.22 13.57 -2.22
C ALA A 151 11.28 14.68 -2.17
N ASP A 152 12.08 14.71 -1.11
CA ASP A 152 13.08 15.77 -0.91
C ASP A 152 14.25 15.71 -1.91
N ASP A 153 14.50 14.55 -2.49
CA ASP A 153 15.46 14.35 -3.59
C ASP A 153 14.86 14.67 -4.97
N GLY A 154 13.59 15.10 -5.03
CA GLY A 154 12.86 15.47 -6.24
C GLY A 154 12.26 14.30 -7.00
N THR A 155 12.33 13.06 -6.49
CA THR A 155 11.64 11.91 -7.07
C THR A 155 10.19 11.83 -6.59
N ALA A 156 9.45 10.83 -7.08
CA ALA A 156 8.04 10.68 -6.79
C ALA A 156 7.76 9.48 -5.89
N ASP A 157 7.03 9.74 -4.80
CA ASP A 157 6.31 8.73 -4.03
C ASP A 157 4.85 8.81 -4.43
N ALA A 158 4.25 7.69 -4.85
CA ALA A 158 2.86 7.68 -5.26
C ALA A 158 2.02 6.68 -4.45
N GLN A 159 0.82 7.12 -4.08
CA GLN A 159 -0.22 6.29 -3.50
C GLN A 159 -1.36 6.16 -4.50
N ILE A 160 -1.74 4.92 -4.79
CA ILE A 160 -2.83 4.54 -5.66
C ILE A 160 -3.91 3.95 -4.77
N THR A 161 -5.07 4.61 -4.72
CA THR A 161 -6.23 4.09 -4.01
C THR A 161 -7.29 3.72 -5.04
N THR A 162 -7.74 2.47 -5.01
CA THR A 162 -8.88 1.99 -5.81
C THR A 162 -10.06 1.75 -4.89
N THR A 163 -11.26 2.09 -5.32
CA THR A 163 -12.50 1.79 -4.59
C THR A 163 -13.65 1.58 -5.57
N ARG A 164 -14.63 0.78 -5.15
CA ARG A 164 -15.92 0.60 -5.83
C ARG A 164 -17.05 0.78 -4.83
#